data_AF-A0A5D4MAR4-F1
#
_entry.id   AF-A0A5D4MAR4-F1
#
_cell.length_a   1.000
_cell.length_b   1.000
_cell.length_c   1.000
_cell.angle_alpha   90.00
_cell.angle_beta   90.00
_cell.angle_gamma   90.00
#
_symmetry.space_group_name_H-M   'P 1'
#
loop_
_entity.id
_entity.type
_entity.pdbx_description
1 polymer ?
#
loop_
_entity_poly.entity_id
_entity_poly.type
_entity_poly.pdbx_seq_one_letter_code
_entity_poly.pdbx_strand_id
1 'polypeptide(L)' 'MVSLFDLTDEQVVEIYQRSVEEEVVYEFIEMVEQELSRRGLLTA' A
#
# COMPACT_ATOMS: atom_id res chain seq x y z
N MET A 1 -5.81 -16.18 -7.32
CA MET A 1 -5.24 -15.14 -6.43
C MET A 1 -3.76 -15.47 -6.36
N VAL A 2 -2.88 -14.64 -6.93
CA VAL A 2 -1.43 -14.91 -6.95
C VAL A 2 -0.88 -14.50 -5.59
N SER A 3 -0.26 -15.43 -4.88
CA SER A 3 0.37 -15.16 -3.59
C SER A 3 1.74 -14.54 -3.81
N LEU A 4 2.10 -13.53 -3.00
CA LEU A 4 3.46 -12.97 -2.99
C LEU A 4 4.54 -14.03 -2.70
N PHE A 5 4.17 -15.10 -1.97
CA PHE A 5 5.07 -16.21 -1.63
C PHE A 5 5.38 -17.14 -2.81
N ASP A 6 4.63 -17.04 -3.91
CA ASP A 6 4.82 -17.84 -5.11
C ASP A 6 5.68 -17.12 -6.18
N LEU A 7 6.13 -15.91 -5.88
CA LEU A 7 6.89 -15.06 -6.81
C LEU A 7 8.41 -15.27 -6.66
N THR A 8 9.13 -15.05 -7.75
CA THR A 8 10.60 -15.00 -7.70
C THR A 8 11.09 -13.70 -7.08
N ASP A 9 12.32 -13.70 -6.58
CA ASP A 9 12.93 -12.52 -5.95
C ASP A 9 12.92 -11.30 -6.89
N GLU A 10 13.21 -11.48 -8.18
CA GLU A 10 13.15 -10.41 -9.18
C GLU A 10 11.74 -9.82 -9.32
N GLN A 11 10.70 -10.66 -9.29
CA GLN A 11 9.30 -10.20 -9.37
C GLN A 11 8.89 -9.44 -8.11
N VAL A 12 9.36 -9.88 -6.93
CA VAL A 12 9.11 -9.19 -5.67
C VAL A 12 9.76 -7.81 -5.66
N VAL A 13 11.00 -7.70 -6.17
CA VAL A 13 11.73 -6.43 -6.27
C VAL A 13 11.06 -5.49 -7.28
N GLU A 14 10.63 -5.98 -8.44
CA GLU A 14 9.94 -5.17 -9.46
C GLU A 14 8.60 -4.62 -8.93
N ILE A 15 7.82 -5.45 -8.24
CA ILE A 15 6.57 -5.02 -7.60
C ILE A 15 6.84 -3.96 -6.55
N TYR A 16 7.87 -4.13 -5.72
CA TYR A 16 8.26 -3.14 -4.72
C TYR A 16 8.67 -1.80 -5.36
N GLN A 17 9.54 -1.82 -6.37
CA GLN A 17 10.00 -0.62 -7.08
C GLN A 17 8.82 0.13 -7.71
N ARG A 18 7.93 -0.59 -8.39
CA ARG A 18 6.71 0.00 -8.98
C ARG A 18 5.75 0.55 -7.93
N SER A 19 5.59 -0.15 -6.80
CA SER A 19 4.72 0.31 -5.70
C SER A 19 5.24 1.59 -5.04
N VAL A 20 6.57 1.78 -5.03
CA VAL A 20 7.23 3.01 -4.56
C VAL A 20 7.10 4.13 -5.59
N GLU A 21 7.31 3.85 -6.88
CA GLU A 21 7.20 4.82 -7.97
C GLU A 21 5.77 5.30 -8.23
N GLU A 22 4.80 4.39 -8.12
CA GLU A 22 3.37 4.65 -8.30
C GLU A 22 2.71 5.21 -7.02
N GLU A 23 3.47 5.48 -5.95
CA GLU A 23 2.99 5.98 -4.64
C GLU A 23 1.81 5.17 -4.04
N VAL A 24 1.63 3.90 -4.45
CA VAL A 24 0.46 3.07 -4.12
C VAL A 24 0.25 2.93 -2.62
N VAL A 25 1.35 2.87 -1.87
CA VAL A 25 1.32 2.80 -0.40
C VAL A 25 0.85 4.12 0.20
N TYR A 26 1.26 5.25 -0.37
CA TYR A 26 0.88 6.57 0.11
C TYR A 26 -0.59 6.87 -0.15
N GLU A 27 -1.10 6.60 -1.36
CA GLU A 27 -2.53 6.78 -1.69
C GLU A 27 -3.43 5.88 -0.82
N PHE A 28 -3.02 4.64 -0.57
CA PHE A 28 -3.74 3.73 0.31
C PHE A 28 -3.75 4.23 1.77
N ILE A 29 -2.61 4.71 2.27
CA ILE A 29 -2.51 5.30 3.61
C ILE A 29 -3.41 6.53 3.71
N GLU A 30 -3.42 7.41 2.71
CA GLU A 30 -4.26 8.61 2.69
C GLU A 30 -5.76 8.25 2.74
N MET A 31 -6.19 7.26 1.94
CA MET A 31 -7.57 6.78 1.98
C MET A 31 -7.95 6.23 3.37
N VAL A 32 -7.05 5.49 4.02
CA VAL A 32 -7.27 4.96 5.36
C VAL A 32 -7.32 6.09 6.39
N GLU A 33 -6.45 7.09 6.30
CA GLU A 33 -6.45 8.26 7.18
C GLU A 33 -7.73 9.08 7.03
N GLN A 34 -8.20 9.31 5.81
CA GLN A 34 -9.47 9.97 5.55
C GLN A 34 -10.64 9.20 6.19
N GLU A 35 -10.65 7.88 6.08
CA GLU A 35 -11.69 7.03 6.65
C GLU A 35 -11.63 6.95 8.19
N LEU A 36 -10.43 6.93 8.78
CA LEU A 36 -10.22 7.00 10.22
C LEU A 36 -10.66 8.35 10.80
N SER A 37 -10.35 9.44 10.09
CA SER A 37 -10.80 10.80 10.43
C SER A 37 -12.33 10.92 10.37
N ARG A 38 -12.97 10.40 9.32
CA ARG A 38 -14.44 10.32 9.19
C ARG A 38 -15.11 9.60 10.36
N ARG A 39 -14.45 8.58 10.91
CA ARG A 39 -14.94 7.81 12.06
C ARG A 39 -14.62 8.46 13.41
N GLY A 40 -13.92 9.59 13.43
CA GLY A 40 -13.48 10.26 14.65
C GLY A 40 -12.42 9.48 15.43
N LEU A 41 -11.67 8.60 14.75
CA LEU A 41 -10.65 7.73 15.36
C LEU A 41 -9.23 8.32 15.24
N LEU A 42 -9.04 9.34 14.39
CA LEU A 42 -7.85 10.17 14.39
C LEU A 42 -8.13 11.42 15.23
N THR A 43 -7.52 11.47 16.42
CA THR A 43 -7.36 12.70 17.19
C THR A 43 -6.10 13.40 16.71
N ALA A 44 -6.23 14.70 16.39
CA ALA A 44 -5.16 15.59 15.94
C ALA A 44 -3.94 15.63 16.89
#